data_AF-A0A077NFE7-F1
#
_entry.id   AF-A0A077NFE7-F1
#
_cell.length_a   1.000
_cell.length_b   1.000
_cell.length_c   1.000
_cell.angle_alpha   90.00
_cell.angle_beta   90.00
_cell.angle_gamma   90.00
#
_symmetry.space_group_name_H-M   'P 1'
#
loop_
_entity.id
_entity.type
_entity.pdbx_description
1 polymer ?
#
loop_
_entity_poly.entity_id
_entity_poly.type
_entity_poly.pdbx_seq_one_letter_code
_entity_poly.pdbx_strand_id
1 'polypeptide(L)'
;MKRLLLPLFLVPFFSYAAHMNADKTAETYCDLFGKASVEAFKTNASPDAIAQKTFNELNKKGFDLKEIHSNKDELISSIKQTVIEVRKNKQVFPSHKHFDESLDKSVKTCKTQIKNTLSQGTQ
;
A
#
# COMPACT_ATOMS: atom_id res chain seq x y z
N MET A 1 -14.64 -29.49 48.66
CA MET A 1 -13.68 -28.83 47.73
C MET A 1 -14.38 -28.58 46.41
N LYS A 2 -14.63 -27.32 46.03
CA LYS A 2 -15.32 -26.96 44.79
C LYS A 2 -14.28 -26.48 43.79
N ARG A 3 -13.85 -27.35 42.87
CA ARG A 3 -13.02 -26.97 41.73
C ARG A 3 -13.90 -26.19 40.76
N LEU A 4 -13.82 -24.86 40.83
CA LEU A 4 -14.35 -23.97 39.80
C LEU A 4 -13.47 -24.16 38.55
N LEU A 5 -14.04 -24.80 37.53
CA LEU A 5 -13.42 -24.89 36.21
C LEU A 5 -13.33 -23.47 35.63
N LEU A 6 -12.11 -23.06 35.31
CA LEU A 6 -11.81 -21.80 34.62
C LEU A 6 -12.59 -21.74 33.29
N PRO A 7 -13.20 -20.59 32.95
CA PRO A 7 -13.81 -20.42 31.66
C PRO A 7 -12.70 -20.52 30.60
N LEU A 8 -12.91 -21.41 29.62
CA LEU A 8 -12.11 -21.50 28.41
C LEU A 8 -11.99 -20.10 27.81
N PHE A 9 -10.76 -19.56 27.84
CA PHE A 9 -10.40 -18.35 27.14
C PHE A 9 -10.87 -18.46 25.69
N LEU A 10 -11.67 -17.47 25.28
CA LEU A 10 -12.03 -17.24 23.89
C LEU A 10 -10.74 -17.04 23.11
N VAL A 11 -10.29 -18.11 22.45
CA VAL A 11 -9.18 -18.06 21.50
C VAL A 11 -9.62 -17.13 20.38
N PRO A 12 -8.81 -16.14 19.97
CA PRO A 12 -9.25 -15.17 18.99
C PRO A 12 -9.37 -15.88 17.64
N PHE A 13 -10.60 -16.12 17.18
CA PHE A 13 -10.93 -16.58 15.83
C PHE A 13 -10.61 -15.52 14.74
N PHE A 14 -9.81 -14.50 15.04
CA PHE A 14 -9.60 -13.34 14.17
C PHE A 14 -8.38 -13.43 13.26
N SER A 15 -7.54 -14.47 13.36
CA SER A 15 -6.33 -14.57 12.52
C SER A 15 -6.67 -14.60 11.02
N TYR A 16 -7.77 -15.25 10.62
CA TYR A 16 -8.12 -15.36 9.19
C TYR A 16 -8.66 -14.05 8.59
N ALA A 17 -9.48 -13.32 9.35
CA ALA A 17 -9.98 -12.01 8.92
C ALA A 17 -8.87 -10.96 8.88
N ALA A 18 -7.91 -11.02 9.82
CA ALA A 18 -6.73 -10.18 9.81
C ALA A 18 -5.83 -10.44 8.59
N HIS A 19 -5.62 -11.71 8.21
CA HIS A 19 -4.85 -12.08 7.02
C HIS A 19 -5.51 -11.65 5.70
N MET A 20 -6.82 -11.86 5.55
CA MET A 20 -7.56 -11.39 4.36
C MET A 20 -7.53 -9.86 4.23
N ASN A 21 -7.55 -9.14 5.37
CA ASN A 21 -7.42 -7.70 5.37
C ASN A 21 -6.00 -7.27 4.96
N ALA A 22 -4.97 -7.88 5.55
CA ALA A 22 -3.57 -7.58 5.22
C ALA A 22 -3.24 -7.75 3.72
N ASP A 23 -3.74 -8.82 3.09
CA ASP A 23 -3.55 -9.05 1.65
C ASP A 23 -4.21 -7.95 0.81
N LYS A 24 -5.47 -7.64 1.10
CA LYS A 24 -6.21 -6.59 0.39
C LYS A 24 -5.60 -5.20 0.60
N THR A 25 -5.16 -4.89 1.82
CA THR A 25 -4.51 -3.62 2.15
C THR A 25 -3.19 -3.50 1.38
N ALA A 26 -2.34 -4.53 1.43
CA ALA A 26 -1.06 -4.58 0.72
C ALA A 26 -1.24 -4.44 -0.80
N GLU A 27 -2.18 -5.18 -1.39
CA GLU A 27 -2.49 -5.07 -2.81
C GLU A 27 -2.94 -3.67 -3.19
N THR A 28 -3.94 -3.14 -2.47
CA THR A 28 -4.53 -1.84 -2.79
C THR A 28 -3.50 -0.72 -2.66
N TYR A 29 -2.72 -0.72 -1.58
CA TYR A 29 -1.69 0.28 -1.33
C TYR A 29 -0.55 0.22 -2.35
N CYS A 30 0.03 -0.95 -2.59
CA CYS A 30 1.17 -1.07 -3.49
C CYS A 30 0.79 -0.85 -4.95
N ASP A 31 -0.40 -1.29 -5.39
CA ASP A 31 -0.88 -1.04 -6.75
C ASP A 31 -1.19 0.44 -7.00
N LEU A 32 -1.64 1.15 -5.96
CA LEU A 32 -1.86 2.59 -6.00
C LEU A 32 -0.55 3.33 -6.31
N PHE A 33 0.52 3.05 -5.57
CA PHE A 33 1.84 3.64 -5.81
C PHE A 33 2.44 3.19 -7.14
N GLY A 34 2.19 1.94 -7.56
CA GLY A 34 2.54 1.45 -8.89
C GLY A 34 1.92 2.32 -9.99
N LYS A 35 0.60 2.55 -9.94
CA LYS A 35 -0.09 3.41 -10.92
C LYS A 35 0.43 4.85 -10.92
N ALA A 36 0.60 5.44 -9.74
CA ALA A 36 1.15 6.80 -9.64
C ALA A 36 2.55 6.90 -10.25
N SER A 37 3.38 5.87 -10.07
CA SER A 37 4.72 5.78 -10.67
C SER A 37 4.66 5.68 -12.20
N VAL A 38 3.75 4.86 -12.74
CA VAL A 38 3.52 4.78 -14.20
C VAL A 38 3.10 6.14 -14.75
N GLU A 39 2.17 6.83 -14.09
CA GLU A 39 1.69 8.13 -14.53
C GLU A 39 2.77 9.22 -14.42
N ALA A 40 3.57 9.19 -13.35
CA ALA A 40 4.71 10.08 -13.16
C ALA A 40 5.77 9.93 -14.27
N PHE A 41 6.01 8.69 -14.70
CA PHE A 41 6.98 8.36 -15.73
C PHE A 41 6.48 8.72 -17.13
N LYS A 42 5.21 8.42 -17.44
CA LYS A 42 4.64 8.53 -18.80
C LYS A 42 4.05 9.91 -19.11
N THR A 43 3.79 10.75 -18.11
CA THR A 43 3.09 12.04 -18.30
C THR A 43 3.82 13.22 -17.66
N ASN A 44 3.40 14.42 -18.07
CA ASN A 44 3.88 15.70 -17.49
C ASN A 44 2.88 16.30 -16.48
N ALA A 45 1.88 15.55 -16.01
CA ALA A 45 0.91 16.05 -15.02
C ALA A 45 1.61 16.51 -13.73
N SER A 46 1.13 17.55 -13.06
CA SER A 46 1.79 18.01 -11.82
C SER A 46 1.75 16.94 -10.72
N PRO A 47 2.72 16.93 -9.78
CA PRO A 47 2.65 16.05 -8.62
C PRO A 47 1.32 16.15 -7.87
N ASP A 48 0.76 17.36 -7.75
CA ASP A 48 -0.56 17.58 -7.16
C ASP A 48 -1.68 16.88 -7.92
N ALA A 49 -1.70 16.98 -9.25
CA ALA A 49 -2.72 16.36 -10.09
C ALA A 49 -2.68 14.82 -9.96
N ILE A 50 -1.49 14.23 -10.02
CA ILE A 50 -1.32 12.78 -9.87
C ILE A 50 -1.71 12.36 -8.45
N ALA A 51 -1.29 13.08 -7.41
CA ALA A 51 -1.63 12.76 -6.03
C ALA A 51 -3.13 12.81 -5.77
N GLN A 52 -3.81 13.87 -6.22
CA GLN A 52 -5.26 13.99 -6.06
C GLN A 52 -6.02 12.92 -6.84
N LYS A 53 -5.64 12.65 -8.09
CA LYS A 53 -6.25 11.57 -8.88
C LYS A 53 -6.10 10.22 -8.20
N THR A 54 -4.87 9.93 -7.75
CA THR A 54 -4.52 8.69 -7.05
C THR A 54 -5.32 8.54 -5.76
N PHE A 55 -5.39 9.58 -4.93
CA PHE A 55 -6.19 9.58 -3.71
C PHE A 55 -7.68 9.38 -3.98
N ASN A 56 -8.22 10.01 -5.03
CA ASN A 56 -9.61 9.83 -5.42
C ASN A 56 -9.90 8.39 -5.88
N GLU A 57 -8.96 7.74 -6.57
CA GLU A 57 -9.08 6.30 -6.90
C GLU A 57 -9.07 5.43 -5.63
N LEU A 58 -8.23 5.76 -4.64
CA LEU A 58 -8.20 5.05 -3.36
C LEU A 58 -9.53 5.17 -2.61
N ASN A 59 -10.08 6.38 -2.50
CA ASN A 59 -11.36 6.61 -1.83
C ASN A 59 -12.51 5.86 -2.52
N LYS A 60 -12.52 5.79 -3.85
CA LYS A 60 -13.51 5.00 -4.61
C LYS A 60 -13.44 3.49 -4.31
N LYS A 61 -12.28 2.99 -3.87
CA LYS A 61 -12.09 1.60 -3.44
C LYS A 61 -12.52 1.35 -2.00
N GLY A 62 -12.96 2.38 -1.27
CA GLY A 62 -13.39 2.28 0.13
C GLY A 62 -12.25 1.90 1.09
N PHE A 63 -11.01 2.26 0.74
CA PHE A 63 -9.85 1.96 1.58
C PHE A 63 -9.77 2.91 2.78
N ASP A 64 -9.65 2.37 3.98
CA ASP A 64 -9.45 3.17 5.19
C ASP A 64 -7.95 3.40 5.44
N LEU A 65 -7.52 4.66 5.45
CA LEU A 65 -6.12 5.03 5.68
C LEU A 65 -5.59 4.58 7.06
N LYS A 66 -6.49 4.30 8.01
CA LYS A 66 -6.11 3.74 9.31
C LYS A 66 -5.52 2.34 9.19
N GLU A 67 -5.85 1.58 8.14
CA GLU A 67 -5.28 0.25 7.88
C GLU A 67 -3.75 0.29 7.69
N ILE A 68 -3.21 1.45 7.31
CA ILE A 68 -1.77 1.69 7.13
C ILE A 68 -1.23 2.76 8.09
N HIS A 69 -1.97 3.08 9.16
CA HIS A 69 -1.57 4.10 10.15
C HIS A 69 -1.24 5.47 9.53
N SER A 70 -2.00 5.88 8.51
CA SER A 70 -1.76 7.14 7.81
C SER A 70 -3.00 8.03 7.75
N ASN A 71 -2.83 9.25 7.25
CA ASN A 71 -3.91 10.19 6.98
C ASN A 71 -3.81 10.76 5.56
N LYS A 72 -4.80 11.57 5.17
CA LYS A 72 -4.90 12.13 3.83
C LYS A 72 -3.65 12.92 3.43
N ASP A 73 -3.17 13.78 4.32
CA ASP A 73 -2.08 14.71 4.00
C ASP A 73 -0.75 13.97 3.86
N GLU A 74 -0.49 12.99 4.73
CA GLU A 74 0.65 12.09 4.64
C GLU A 74 0.64 11.26 3.36
N LEU A 75 -0.51 10.67 3.01
CA LEU A 75 -0.64 9.88 1.79
C LEU A 75 -0.43 10.76 0.55
N ILE A 76 -1.06 11.93 0.50
CA ILE A 76 -0.90 12.89 -0.59
C ILE A 76 0.57 13.33 -0.72
N SER A 77 1.23 13.64 0.40
CA SER A 77 2.65 13.99 0.42
C SER A 77 3.51 12.85 -0.10
N SER A 78 3.25 11.62 0.33
CA SER A 78 3.98 10.43 -0.10
C SER A 78 3.85 10.20 -1.60
N ILE A 79 2.63 10.33 -2.17
CA ILE A 79 2.42 10.20 -3.61
C ILE A 79 3.17 11.30 -4.39
N LYS A 80 3.15 12.55 -3.91
CA LYS A 80 3.92 13.64 -4.54
C LYS A 80 5.42 13.34 -4.55
N GLN A 81 5.96 12.83 -3.43
CA GLN A 81 7.36 12.43 -3.36
C GLN A 81 7.70 11.30 -4.33
N THR A 82 6.84 10.29 -4.45
CA THR A 82 7.00 9.24 -5.48
C THR A 82 7.05 9.84 -6.89
N VAL A 83 6.16 10.78 -7.22
CA VAL A 83 6.16 11.44 -8.53
C VAL A 83 7.49 12.17 -8.78
N ILE A 84 7.98 12.91 -7.79
CA ILE A 84 9.25 13.65 -7.87
C ILE A 84 10.42 12.69 -8.10
N GLU A 85 10.52 11.63 -7.28
CA GLU A 85 11.63 10.68 -7.36
C GLU A 85 11.61 9.86 -8.66
N VAL A 86 10.44 9.42 -9.13
CA VAL A 86 10.34 8.73 -10.43
C VAL A 86 10.84 9.62 -11.57
N ARG A 87 10.51 10.91 -11.53
CA ARG A 87 10.95 11.87 -12.56
C ARG A 87 12.43 12.17 -12.49
N LYS A 88 12.96 12.36 -11.28
CA LYS A 88 14.39 12.59 -11.03
C LYS A 88 15.25 11.43 -11.52
N ASN A 89 14.74 10.20 -11.42
CA ASN A 89 15.43 8.97 -11.83
C ASN A 89 15.01 8.50 -13.24
N LYS A 90 14.23 9.28 -13.98
CA LYS A 90 13.70 8.87 -15.30
C LYS A 90 14.80 8.51 -16.29
N GLN A 91 15.92 9.24 -16.29
CA GLN A 91 17.05 8.97 -17.19
C GLN A 91 17.80 7.66 -16.90
N VAL A 92 17.58 7.03 -15.73
CA VAL A 92 18.22 5.75 -15.37
C VAL A 92 17.64 4.59 -16.19
N PHE A 93 16.42 4.73 -16.70
CA PHE A 93 15.73 3.68 -17.43
C PHE A 93 15.96 3.80 -18.94
N PRO A 94 16.53 2.78 -19.61
CA PRO A 94 16.79 2.83 -21.05
C PRO A 94 15.52 2.95 -21.92
N SER A 95 14.36 2.58 -21.38
CA SER A 95 13.08 2.63 -22.09
C SER A 95 11.92 2.55 -21.09
N HIS A 96 10.70 2.79 -21.56
CA HIS A 96 9.48 2.56 -20.80
C HIS A 96 9.32 1.09 -20.33
N LYS A 97 9.73 0.12 -21.15
CA LYS A 97 9.65 -1.31 -20.80
C LYS A 97 10.52 -1.66 -19.58
N HIS A 98 11.78 -1.19 -19.59
CA HIS A 98 12.71 -1.38 -18.48
C HIS A 98 12.20 -0.74 -17.17
N PHE A 99 11.54 0.42 -17.27
CA PHE A 99 10.87 1.03 -16.13
C PHE A 99 9.71 0.16 -15.62
N ASP A 100 8.80 -0.27 -16.51
CA ASP A 100 7.65 -1.09 -16.14
C ASP A 100 8.08 -2.42 -15.50
N GLU A 101 9.16 -3.06 -15.99
CA GLU A 101 9.74 -4.28 -15.40
C GLU A 101 10.34 -4.05 -14.01
N SER A 102 11.06 -2.94 -13.80
CA SER A 102 11.60 -2.57 -12.49
C SER A 102 10.50 -2.24 -11.49
N LEU A 103 9.46 -1.56 -11.96
CA LEU A 103 8.31 -1.20 -11.17
C LEU A 103 7.50 -2.43 -10.74
N ASP A 104 7.27 -3.40 -11.62
CA ASP A 104 6.60 -4.66 -11.28
C ASP A 104 7.32 -5.40 -10.13
N LYS A 105 8.65 -5.49 -10.19
CA LYS A 105 9.47 -6.06 -9.10
C LYS A 105 9.30 -5.27 -7.80
N SER A 106 9.30 -3.95 -7.88
CA SER A 106 9.12 -3.06 -6.73
C SER A 106 7.74 -3.21 -6.09
N VAL A 107 6.68 -3.28 -6.91
CA VAL A 107 5.30 -3.49 -6.45
C VAL A 107 5.15 -4.87 -5.79
N LYS A 108 5.71 -5.93 -6.37
CA LYS A 108 5.72 -7.28 -5.76
C LYS A 108 6.44 -7.31 -4.41
N THR A 109 7.55 -6.58 -4.32
CA THR A 109 8.34 -6.44 -3.08
C THR A 109 7.53 -5.68 -2.02
N CYS A 110 6.93 -4.55 -2.41
CA CYS A 110 6.04 -3.77 -1.54
C CYS A 110 4.91 -4.64 -0.97
N LYS A 111 4.22 -5.42 -1.82
CA LYS A 111 3.11 -6.29 -1.37
C LYS A 111 3.57 -7.28 -0.30
N THR A 112 4.71 -7.93 -0.55
CA THR A 112 5.30 -8.86 0.42
C THR A 112 5.65 -8.16 1.74
N GLN A 113 6.28 -7.00 1.67
CA GLN A 113 6.70 -6.25 2.86
C GLN A 113 5.51 -5.78 3.69
N ILE A 114 4.51 -5.14 3.06
CA ILE A 114 3.31 -4.65 3.75
C ILE A 114 2.52 -5.82 4.34
N LYS A 115 2.34 -6.91 3.59
CA LYS A 115 1.68 -8.13 4.11
C LYS A 115 2.38 -8.65 5.36
N ASN A 116 3.71 -8.74 5.34
CA ASN A 116 4.48 -9.21 6.48
C ASN A 116 4.34 -8.26 7.68
N THR A 117 4.45 -6.95 7.48
CA THR A 117 4.28 -5.95 8.54
C THR A 117 2.89 -6.01 9.17
N LEU A 118 1.84 -6.08 8.36
CA LEU A 118 0.45 -6.16 8.85
C LEU A 118 0.14 -7.49 9.55
N SER A 119 0.72 -8.60 9.06
CA SER A 119 0.53 -9.92 9.65
C SER A 119 1.36 -10.13 10.94
N GLN A 120 2.48 -9.42 11.11
CA GLN A 120 3.29 -9.47 12.33
C GLN A 120 2.80 -8.49 13.40
N GLY A 121 2.22 -7.35 13.01
CA GLY A 121 1.67 -6.35 13.94
C GLY A 121 0.35 -6.74 14.61
N THR A 122 -0.19 -7.94 14.34
CA THR A 122 -1.43 -8.48 14.91
C THR A 122 -1.20 -9.58 15.96
N GLN A 123 0.06 -9.83 16.36
CA GLN A 123 0.43 -10.74 17.46
C GLN A 123 0.58 -10.02 18.80
#